data_AF-A0A3L7WBI0-F1
#
_entry.id   AF-A0A3L7WBI0-F1
#
_cell.length_a   1.000
_cell.length_b   1.000
_cell.length_c   1.000
_cell.angle_alpha   90.00
_cell.angle_beta   90.00
_cell.angle_gamma   90.00
#
_symmetry.space_group_name_H-M   'P 1'
#
loop_
_entity.id
_entity.type
_entity.pdbx_description
1 polymer ?
#
loop_
_entity_poly.entity_id
_entity_poly.type
_entity_poly.pdbx_seq_one_letter_code
_entity_poly.pdbx_strand_id
1 'polypeptide(L)'
;MLAAFAVMVSLALPHGAAAQSSPPSQAGTIVSGSVPPDGGFGLIVYGGGTYSQLVTASGCPAARAVFWVTQGGTFLVYVPTTAVGAVNAGFQAAFPNDSIPANTALIGRCTPAAESGIDGLVTVGPSCGPVAMPQQGGALLPCPDKPYQATLVFLDSQGREQARVTTGTDGRYRVTLAAGRYTVLPLNPPGQQFPRASTTEATVTSGSFTTVNVSYDSGIRTAQ
;
A
#
# COMPACT_ATOMS: atom_id res chain seq x y z
N MET A 1 -12.52 -31.64 -93.85
CA MET A 1 -12.03 -31.97 -92.49
C MET A 1 -12.32 -30.76 -91.62
N LEU A 2 -13.54 -30.64 -91.07
CA LEU A 2 -13.97 -29.51 -90.25
C LEU A 2 -13.63 -29.78 -88.78
N ALA A 3 -12.94 -28.84 -88.12
CA ALA A 3 -12.68 -28.88 -86.68
C ALA A 3 -13.67 -27.97 -85.96
N ALA A 4 -14.41 -28.51 -84.99
CA ALA A 4 -15.32 -27.77 -84.12
C ALA A 4 -14.57 -27.26 -82.88
N PHE A 5 -14.54 -25.94 -82.69
CA PHE A 5 -14.05 -25.31 -81.46
C PHE A 5 -15.22 -25.15 -80.48
N ALA A 6 -15.12 -25.81 -79.32
CA ALA A 6 -16.05 -25.60 -78.20
C ALA A 6 -15.55 -24.46 -77.30
N VAL A 7 -16.33 -23.40 -77.18
CA VAL A 7 -16.08 -22.29 -76.24
C VAL A 7 -16.68 -22.66 -74.88
N MET A 8 -15.84 -22.86 -73.86
CA MET A 8 -16.29 -22.98 -72.47
C MET A 8 -16.49 -21.58 -71.88
N VAL A 9 -17.74 -21.24 -71.55
CA VAL A 9 -18.08 -20.06 -70.74
C VAL A 9 -18.05 -20.48 -69.27
N SER A 10 -17.03 -20.04 -68.54
CA SER A 10 -16.95 -20.21 -67.08
C SER A 10 -17.78 -19.13 -66.40
N LEU A 11 -18.93 -19.52 -65.81
CA LEU A 11 -19.67 -18.66 -64.89
C LEU A 11 -18.88 -18.56 -63.56
N ALA A 12 -18.34 -17.38 -63.27
CA ALA A 12 -17.81 -17.07 -61.95
C ALA A 12 -18.98 -16.84 -60.97
N LEU A 13 -19.12 -17.74 -59.98
CA LEU A 13 -20.02 -17.55 -58.85
C LEU A 13 -19.51 -16.38 -57.98
N PRO A 14 -20.38 -15.47 -57.53
CA PRO A 14 -19.99 -14.47 -56.54
C PRO A 14 -19.61 -15.18 -55.24
N HIS A 15 -18.36 -15.01 -54.82
CA HIS A 15 -17.89 -15.48 -53.54
C HIS A 15 -18.67 -14.70 -52.46
N GLY A 16 -19.49 -15.42 -51.69
CA GLY A 16 -20.15 -14.85 -50.52
C GLY A 16 -19.12 -14.25 -49.59
N ALA A 17 -19.21 -12.94 -49.35
CA ALA A 17 -18.44 -12.27 -48.32
C ALA A 17 -18.80 -12.90 -46.97
N ALA A 18 -17.91 -13.74 -46.43
CA ALA A 18 -18.03 -14.21 -45.07
C ALA A 18 -18.01 -12.97 -44.16
N ALA A 19 -19.05 -12.79 -43.36
CA ALA A 19 -19.09 -11.77 -42.33
C ALA A 19 -17.90 -12.01 -41.39
N GLN A 20 -16.91 -11.11 -41.44
CA GLN A 20 -15.82 -11.13 -40.48
C GLN A 20 -16.43 -10.80 -39.12
N SER A 21 -16.35 -11.75 -38.17
CA SER A 21 -16.69 -11.49 -36.78
C SER A 21 -15.82 -10.33 -36.30
N SER A 22 -16.44 -9.21 -35.92
CA SER A 22 -15.72 -8.08 -35.34
C SER A 22 -14.89 -8.60 -34.15
N PRO A 23 -13.60 -8.24 -34.03
CA PRO A 23 -12.83 -8.60 -32.86
C PRO A 23 -13.57 -8.12 -31.60
N PRO A 24 -13.50 -8.89 -30.49
CA PRO A 24 -14.17 -8.51 -29.25
C PRO A 24 -13.74 -7.10 -28.83
N SER A 25 -14.72 -6.30 -28.39
CA SER A 25 -14.47 -4.94 -27.92
C SER A 25 -13.39 -4.96 -26.84
N GLN A 26 -12.30 -4.25 -27.08
CA GLN A 26 -11.19 -4.09 -26.12
C GLN A 26 -11.48 -2.97 -25.11
N ALA A 27 -12.66 -2.35 -25.20
CA ALA A 27 -13.06 -1.27 -24.30
C ALA A 27 -12.99 -1.70 -22.83
N GLY A 28 -12.47 -0.82 -22.01
CA GLY A 28 -12.30 -1.03 -20.57
C GLY A 28 -11.14 -1.93 -20.18
N THR A 29 -10.22 -2.24 -21.10
CA THR A 29 -9.04 -3.07 -20.82
C THR A 29 -7.74 -2.35 -21.16
N ILE A 30 -6.64 -2.72 -20.50
CA ILE A 30 -5.29 -2.36 -20.94
C ILE A 30 -4.85 -3.44 -21.94
N VAL A 31 -4.63 -3.04 -23.19
CA VAL A 31 -4.33 -3.94 -24.31
C VAL A 31 -2.83 -4.18 -24.49
N SER A 32 -2.00 -3.32 -23.89
CA SER A 32 -0.55 -3.50 -23.84
C SER A 32 0.04 -2.78 -22.62
N GLY A 33 1.10 -3.35 -22.03
CA GLY A 33 1.77 -2.84 -20.84
C GLY A 33 1.01 -3.10 -19.54
N SER A 34 1.53 -2.56 -18.44
CA SER A 34 0.90 -2.65 -17.12
C SER A 34 1.28 -1.45 -16.26
N VAL A 35 0.46 -1.15 -15.25
CA VAL A 35 0.80 -0.18 -14.20
C VAL A 35 1.37 -0.94 -13.01
N PRO A 36 2.62 -0.68 -12.60
CA PRO A 36 3.19 -1.29 -11.40
C PRO A 36 2.34 -0.99 -10.14
N PRO A 37 1.99 -2.02 -9.33
CA PRO A 37 1.04 -1.85 -8.23
C PRO A 37 1.58 -1.11 -7.01
N ASP A 38 2.91 -1.14 -6.80
CA ASP A 38 3.58 -0.62 -5.60
C ASP A 38 4.64 0.44 -5.92
N GLY A 39 4.31 1.36 -6.84
CA GLY A 39 5.19 2.47 -7.23
C GLY A 39 5.93 2.26 -8.55
N GLY A 40 6.64 3.29 -9.00
CA GLY A 40 7.21 3.35 -10.35
C GLY A 40 6.20 3.86 -11.40
N PHE A 41 6.57 3.75 -12.67
CA PHE A 41 5.75 4.17 -13.80
C PHE A 41 5.59 3.02 -14.80
N GLY A 42 4.39 2.88 -15.34
CA GLY A 42 4.07 1.93 -16.39
C GLY A 42 3.64 2.66 -17.66
N LEU A 43 4.14 2.22 -18.81
CA LEU A 43 3.59 2.61 -20.11
C LEU A 43 2.50 1.63 -20.47
N ILE A 44 1.30 2.14 -20.76
CA ILE A 44 0.12 1.34 -21.07
C ILE A 44 -0.52 1.82 -22.37
N VAL A 45 -1.17 0.90 -23.08
CA VAL A 45 -2.11 1.22 -24.15
C VAL A 45 -3.49 0.80 -23.67
N TYR A 46 -4.39 1.77 -23.55
CA TYR A 46 -5.76 1.54 -23.10
C TYR A 46 -6.67 1.29 -24.31
N GLY A 47 -7.49 0.24 -24.25
CA GLY A 47 -8.42 -0.15 -25.30
C GLY A 47 -9.61 0.80 -25.50
N GLY A 48 -9.66 1.91 -24.74
CA GLY A 48 -10.69 2.93 -24.78
C GLY A 48 -11.82 2.67 -23.80
N GLY A 49 -12.76 3.60 -23.67
CA GLY A 49 -13.87 3.54 -22.71
C GLY A 49 -13.77 4.64 -21.66
N THR A 50 -14.35 4.40 -20.48
CA THR A 50 -14.48 5.44 -19.45
C THR A 50 -13.23 5.60 -18.60
N TYR A 51 -13.15 6.71 -17.85
CA TYR A 51 -12.05 6.92 -16.91
C TYR A 51 -12.10 5.92 -15.75
N SER A 52 -13.31 5.56 -15.29
CA SER A 52 -13.49 4.57 -14.22
C SER A 52 -13.05 3.16 -14.66
N GLN A 53 -13.29 2.82 -15.92
CA GLN A 53 -12.79 1.59 -16.52
C GLN A 53 -11.27 1.60 -16.64
N LEU A 54 -10.64 2.73 -16.98
CA LEU A 54 -9.16 2.86 -16.99
C LEU A 54 -8.57 2.58 -15.60
N VAL A 55 -9.16 3.17 -14.55
CA VAL A 55 -8.73 2.94 -13.16
C VAL A 55 -8.86 1.45 -12.82
N THR A 56 -9.99 0.84 -13.14
CA THR A 56 -10.25 -0.58 -12.88
C THR A 56 -9.25 -1.47 -13.62
N ALA A 57 -9.03 -1.21 -14.91
CA ALA A 57 -8.11 -1.96 -15.75
C ALA A 57 -6.65 -1.87 -15.28
N SER A 58 -6.27 -0.75 -14.65
CA SER A 58 -4.93 -0.59 -14.08
C SER A 58 -4.64 -1.47 -12.86
N GLY A 59 -5.67 -2.02 -12.22
CA GLY A 59 -5.54 -2.73 -10.94
C GLY A 59 -5.17 -1.84 -9.76
N CYS A 60 -5.06 -0.52 -9.96
CA CYS A 60 -4.74 0.44 -8.91
C CYS A 60 -6.01 1.02 -8.27
N PRO A 61 -6.11 1.06 -6.92
CA PRO A 61 -7.15 1.81 -6.24
C PRO A 61 -7.17 3.28 -6.67
N ALA A 62 -8.37 3.82 -6.89
CA ALA A 62 -8.57 5.20 -7.39
C ALA A 62 -7.87 6.28 -6.55
N ALA A 63 -7.73 6.06 -5.25
CA ALA A 63 -7.03 6.97 -4.32
C ALA A 63 -5.50 7.01 -4.52
N ARG A 64 -4.94 6.03 -5.25
CA ARG A 64 -3.49 5.85 -5.46
C ARG A 64 -3.09 5.97 -6.93
N ALA A 65 -4.06 6.00 -7.82
CA ALA A 65 -3.82 6.00 -9.25
C ALA A 65 -3.60 7.42 -9.77
N VAL A 66 -2.58 7.59 -10.61
CA VAL A 66 -2.40 8.79 -11.42
C VAL A 66 -2.06 8.37 -12.83
N PHE A 67 -2.69 9.01 -13.81
CA PHE A 67 -2.43 8.77 -15.22
C PHE A 67 -1.99 10.04 -15.90
N TRP A 68 -1.15 9.90 -16.91
CA TRP A 68 -0.75 10.99 -17.79
C TRP A 68 -0.91 10.56 -19.25
N VAL A 69 -1.29 11.51 -20.08
CA VAL A 69 -1.25 11.38 -21.54
C VAL A 69 -0.55 12.59 -22.13
N THR A 70 0.03 12.45 -23.31
CA THR A 70 0.54 13.59 -24.08
C THR A 70 -0.48 13.99 -25.14
N GLN A 71 -0.86 15.27 -25.17
CA GLN A 71 -1.68 15.85 -26.25
C GLN A 71 -1.11 17.21 -26.64
N GLY A 72 -0.83 17.43 -27.93
CA GLY A 72 -0.29 18.71 -28.42
C GLY A 72 1.03 19.13 -27.75
N GLY A 73 1.87 18.17 -27.37
CA GLY A 73 3.13 18.42 -26.65
C GLY A 73 2.98 18.70 -25.15
N THR A 74 1.76 18.63 -24.60
CA THR A 74 1.48 18.86 -23.18
C THR A 74 1.17 17.54 -22.47
N PHE A 75 1.69 17.36 -21.25
CA PHE A 75 1.27 16.30 -20.36
C PHE A 75 -0.02 16.69 -19.64
N LEU A 76 -1.09 15.94 -19.90
CA LEU A 76 -2.37 16.09 -19.23
C LEU A 76 -2.48 15.02 -18.15
N VAL A 77 -2.84 15.42 -16.94
CA VAL A 77 -2.93 14.53 -15.77
C VAL A 77 -4.38 14.17 -15.48
N TYR A 78 -4.58 12.92 -15.07
CA TYR A 78 -5.81 12.43 -14.50
C TYR A 78 -5.57 11.82 -13.13
N VAL A 79 -6.16 12.43 -12.10
CA VAL A 79 -6.18 11.96 -10.71
C VAL A 79 -7.64 11.63 -10.35
N PRO A 80 -8.03 10.35 -10.23
CA PRO A 80 -9.43 9.94 -10.16
C PRO A 80 -10.22 10.49 -8.96
N THR A 81 -9.54 10.72 -7.83
CA THR A 81 -10.18 11.10 -6.55
C THR A 81 -9.93 12.56 -6.16
N THR A 82 -9.34 13.37 -7.05
CA THR A 82 -9.06 14.78 -6.74
C THR A 82 -10.35 15.58 -6.60
N ALA A 83 -10.47 16.36 -5.51
CA ALA A 83 -11.52 17.36 -5.36
C ALA A 83 -11.21 18.67 -6.12
N VAL A 84 -9.95 18.86 -6.53
CA VAL A 84 -9.50 20.07 -7.22
C VAL A 84 -9.74 19.88 -8.72
N GLY A 85 -10.86 20.40 -9.23
CA GLY A 85 -11.27 20.24 -10.63
C GLY A 85 -10.20 20.69 -11.65
N ALA A 86 -9.41 21.72 -11.32
CA ALA A 86 -8.32 22.20 -12.16
C ALA A 86 -7.24 21.13 -12.47
N VAL A 87 -7.08 20.13 -11.60
CA VAL A 87 -6.13 19.03 -11.81
C VAL A 87 -6.50 18.21 -13.05
N ASN A 88 -7.78 17.89 -13.21
CA ASN A 88 -8.27 17.05 -14.31
C ASN A 88 -8.77 17.85 -15.52
N ALA A 89 -8.86 19.18 -15.42
CA ALA A 89 -9.48 20.03 -16.43
C ALA A 89 -8.88 19.85 -17.83
N GLY A 90 -7.54 19.79 -17.93
CA GLY A 90 -6.86 19.57 -19.21
C GLY A 90 -7.17 18.19 -19.80
N PHE A 91 -7.16 17.13 -18.97
CA PHE A 91 -7.48 15.78 -19.40
C PHE A 91 -8.95 15.64 -19.83
N GLN A 92 -9.87 16.28 -19.11
CA GLN A 92 -11.29 16.29 -19.44
C GLN A 92 -11.60 17.08 -20.70
N ALA A 93 -10.87 18.17 -20.97
CA ALA A 93 -10.97 18.90 -22.23
C ALA A 93 -10.46 18.07 -23.41
N ALA A 94 -9.42 17.26 -23.21
CA ALA A 94 -8.88 16.35 -24.21
C ALA A 94 -9.78 15.16 -24.53
N PHE A 95 -10.49 14.65 -23.51
CA PHE A 95 -11.32 13.45 -23.57
C PHE A 95 -12.73 13.72 -23.03
N PRO A 96 -13.54 14.55 -23.70
CA PRO A 96 -14.86 14.94 -23.20
C PRO A 96 -15.79 13.73 -23.02
N ASN A 97 -16.82 13.89 -22.20
CA ASN A 97 -17.89 12.90 -21.97
C ASN A 97 -17.42 11.58 -21.35
N ASP A 98 -16.39 11.61 -20.48
CA ASP A 98 -15.87 10.41 -19.81
C ASP A 98 -15.49 9.31 -20.81
N SER A 99 -14.85 9.69 -21.92
CA SER A 99 -14.56 8.77 -23.03
C SER A 99 -13.14 8.96 -23.53
N ILE A 100 -12.32 7.95 -23.31
CA ILE A 100 -10.95 7.84 -23.84
C ILE A 100 -11.02 7.01 -25.13
N PRO A 101 -10.46 7.49 -26.26
CA PRO A 101 -10.40 6.73 -27.49
C PRO A 101 -9.65 5.39 -27.34
N ALA A 102 -10.01 4.41 -28.17
CA ALA A 102 -9.29 3.15 -28.23
C ALA A 102 -7.83 3.34 -28.62
N ASN A 103 -6.96 2.46 -28.12
CA ASN A 103 -5.52 2.47 -28.35
C ASN A 103 -4.82 3.76 -27.88
N THR A 104 -5.37 4.42 -26.86
CA THR A 104 -4.73 5.60 -26.26
C THR A 104 -3.53 5.15 -25.43
N ALA A 105 -2.35 5.69 -25.72
CA ALA A 105 -1.16 5.46 -24.91
C ALA A 105 -1.17 6.38 -23.68
N LEU A 106 -0.97 5.80 -22.48
CA LEU A 106 -0.87 6.54 -21.23
C LEU A 106 0.34 6.09 -20.42
N ILE A 107 0.78 6.96 -19.52
CA ILE A 107 1.65 6.60 -18.40
C ILE A 107 0.75 6.42 -17.19
N GLY A 108 0.84 5.28 -16.52
CA GLY A 108 0.16 5.05 -15.24
C GLY A 108 1.16 4.96 -14.09
N ARG A 109 0.76 5.43 -12.92
CA ARG A 109 1.44 5.20 -11.65
C ARG A 109 0.42 4.78 -10.60
N CYS A 110 0.72 3.71 -9.89
CA CYS A 110 0.06 3.41 -8.63
C CYS A 110 1.00 3.80 -7.50
N THR A 111 0.63 4.77 -6.67
CA THR A 111 1.43 5.07 -5.48
C THR A 111 1.38 3.87 -4.54
N PRO A 112 2.51 3.47 -3.93
CA PRO A 112 2.51 2.41 -2.92
C PRO A 112 1.47 2.70 -1.84
N ALA A 113 0.92 1.65 -1.23
CA ALA A 113 0.19 1.85 0.03
C ALA A 113 1.13 2.55 1.01
N ALA A 114 0.64 3.59 1.68
CA ALA A 114 1.37 4.13 2.82
C ALA A 114 1.52 2.99 3.85
N GLU A 115 2.75 2.75 4.30
CA GLU A 115 3.01 1.76 5.33
C GLU A 115 2.21 2.09 6.58
N SER A 116 1.71 1.05 7.25
CA SER A 116 1.00 1.17 8.52
C SER A 116 1.69 0.28 9.54
N GLY A 117 1.52 0.57 10.82
CA GLY A 117 2.17 -0.23 11.82
C GLY A 117 2.11 0.30 13.24
N ILE A 118 3.00 -0.22 14.07
CA ILE A 118 3.19 0.20 15.46
C ILE A 118 4.65 0.56 15.64
N ASP A 119 4.91 1.68 16.31
CA ASP A 119 6.23 2.06 16.76
C ASP A 119 6.21 2.46 18.24
N GLY A 120 7.37 2.64 18.83
CA GLY A 120 7.43 3.15 20.19
C GLY A 120 8.77 3.00 20.85
N LEU A 121 8.75 3.20 22.17
CA LEU A 121 9.87 3.03 23.07
C LEU A 121 9.51 2.01 24.15
N VAL A 122 10.43 1.10 24.41
CA VAL A 122 10.39 0.18 25.53
C VAL A 122 11.35 0.68 26.61
N THR A 123 10.83 0.82 27.82
CA THR A 123 11.61 1.23 28.98
C THR A 123 11.49 0.21 30.10
N VAL A 124 12.46 0.19 31.01
CA VAL A 124 12.42 -0.59 32.25
C VAL A 124 12.67 0.33 33.43
N GLY A 125 11.82 0.21 34.45
CA GLY A 125 11.87 1.01 35.64
C GLY A 125 11.12 0.38 36.82
N PRO A 126 11.38 0.84 38.06
CA PRO A 126 12.45 1.78 38.43
C PRO A 126 13.85 1.12 38.34
N SER A 127 14.90 1.89 38.03
CA SER A 127 16.27 1.36 37.83
C SER A 127 17.24 1.57 39.00
N CYS A 128 16.76 2.22 40.07
CA CYS A 128 17.52 2.48 41.29
C CYS A 128 17.00 1.62 42.45
N GLY A 129 17.91 0.92 43.14
CA GLY A 129 17.60 0.14 44.35
C GLY A 129 17.29 0.99 45.59
N PRO A 130 17.00 0.35 46.74
CA PRO A 130 16.65 1.03 48.00
C PRO A 130 17.80 1.87 48.59
N VAL A 131 19.05 1.65 48.16
CA VAL A 131 20.20 2.52 48.43
C VAL A 131 20.34 3.56 47.32
N ALA A 132 19.36 4.46 47.21
CA ALA A 132 19.68 5.78 46.70
C ALA A 132 20.63 6.40 47.73
N MET A 133 21.93 6.48 47.41
CA MET A 133 22.86 7.29 48.19
C MET A 133 22.23 8.68 48.31
N PRO A 134 21.93 9.19 49.51
CA PRO A 134 21.52 10.58 49.61
C PRO A 134 22.67 11.39 49.02
N GLN A 135 22.37 12.19 47.99
CA GLN A 135 23.30 13.23 47.59
C GLN A 135 23.57 14.10 48.82
N GLN A 136 24.80 14.59 48.97
CA GLN A 136 25.09 15.66 49.92
C GLN A 136 24.08 16.80 49.67
N GLY A 137 23.04 16.91 50.52
CA GLY A 137 21.92 17.84 50.32
C GLY A 137 20.50 17.25 50.41
N GLY A 138 20.31 15.94 50.57
CA GLY A 138 19.00 15.36 50.94
C GLY A 138 17.94 15.28 49.82
N ALA A 139 18.30 15.57 48.57
CA ALA A 139 17.43 15.32 47.42
C ALA A 139 17.69 13.92 46.84
N LEU A 140 16.63 13.12 46.68
CA LEU A 140 16.65 11.86 45.92
C LEU A 140 17.06 12.17 44.47
N LEU A 141 18.09 11.47 43.96
CA LEU A 141 18.46 11.56 42.55
C LEU A 141 17.25 11.10 41.71
N PRO A 142 16.83 11.85 40.66
CA PRO A 142 15.81 11.35 39.76
C PRO A 142 16.33 10.06 39.12
N CYS A 143 15.56 8.99 39.26
CA CYS A 143 15.86 7.66 38.75
C CYS A 143 15.02 7.40 37.51
N PRO A 144 15.41 7.92 36.34
CA PRO A 144 14.63 7.74 35.13
C PRO A 144 14.60 6.27 34.72
N ASP A 145 13.50 5.86 34.12
CA ASP A 145 13.41 4.59 33.41
C ASP A 145 14.48 4.56 32.31
N LYS A 146 15.08 3.39 32.12
CA LYS A 146 16.11 3.19 31.11
C LYS A 146 15.50 2.54 29.87
N PRO A 147 16.00 2.83 28.67
CA PRO A 147 15.64 2.06 27.49
C PRO A 147 15.91 0.57 27.72
N TYR A 148 15.02 -0.29 27.23
CA TYR A 148 15.10 -1.72 27.47
C TYR A 148 14.94 -2.51 26.18
N GLN A 149 15.90 -3.40 25.93
CA GLN A 149 15.83 -4.37 24.84
C GLN A 149 14.95 -5.54 25.25
N ALA A 150 13.80 -5.70 24.60
CA ALA A 150 12.82 -6.73 24.87
C ALA A 150 12.22 -7.30 23.59
N THR A 151 11.66 -8.50 23.68
CA THR A 151 10.93 -9.11 22.57
C THR A 151 9.44 -8.80 22.72
N LEU A 152 8.86 -8.17 21.70
CA LEU A 152 7.44 -7.88 21.58
C LEU A 152 6.81 -8.80 20.54
N VAL A 153 5.63 -9.32 20.85
CA VAL A 153 4.79 -10.11 19.95
C VAL A 153 3.50 -9.33 19.66
N PHE A 154 3.12 -9.24 18.39
CA PHE A 154 1.94 -8.50 17.94
C PHE A 154 0.87 -9.51 17.51
N LEU A 155 -0.19 -9.61 18.31
CA LEU A 155 -1.29 -10.54 18.09
C LEU A 155 -2.47 -9.82 17.45
N ASP A 156 -3.17 -10.45 16.51
CA ASP A 156 -4.45 -9.95 15.99
C ASP A 156 -5.61 -10.18 16.98
N SER A 157 -6.81 -9.73 16.61
CA SER A 157 -8.04 -9.94 17.41
C SER A 157 -8.42 -11.42 17.62
N GLN A 158 -7.84 -12.34 16.85
CA GLN A 158 -8.01 -13.79 17.00
C GLN A 158 -6.89 -14.42 17.83
N GLY A 159 -5.96 -13.63 18.36
CA GLY A 159 -4.80 -14.10 19.13
C GLY A 159 -3.68 -14.69 18.28
N ARG A 160 -3.71 -14.52 16.95
CA ARG A 160 -2.66 -15.03 16.05
C ARG A 160 -1.51 -14.05 15.97
N GLU A 161 -0.29 -14.55 16.08
CA GLU A 161 0.94 -13.76 15.90
C GLU A 161 1.06 -13.29 14.46
N GLN A 162 1.06 -11.97 14.28
CA GLN A 162 1.26 -11.30 13.00
C GLN A 162 2.72 -10.84 12.83
N ALA A 163 3.38 -10.52 13.94
CA ALA A 163 4.78 -10.14 13.94
C ALA A 163 5.44 -10.35 15.30
N ARG A 164 6.77 -10.42 15.27
CA ARG A 164 7.64 -10.45 16.45
C ARG A 164 8.85 -9.58 16.20
N VAL A 165 9.17 -8.73 17.16
CA VAL A 165 10.28 -7.79 17.06
C VAL A 165 11.07 -7.79 18.36
N THR A 166 12.38 -7.79 18.25
CA THR A 166 13.27 -7.45 19.36
C THR A 166 13.60 -5.97 19.27
N THR A 167 13.35 -5.20 20.33
CA THR A 167 13.62 -3.76 20.35
C THR A 167 15.12 -3.48 20.32
N GLY A 168 15.48 -2.29 19.86
CA GLY A 168 16.87 -1.83 19.85
C GLY A 168 17.45 -1.70 21.26
N THR A 169 18.77 -1.56 21.35
CA THR A 169 19.45 -1.25 22.62
C THR A 169 19.08 0.14 23.16
N ASP A 170 18.55 1.00 22.30
CA ASP A 170 17.93 2.29 22.61
C ASP A 170 16.44 2.17 22.98
N GLY A 171 15.92 0.94 23.12
CA GLY A 171 14.54 0.64 23.43
C GLY A 171 13.56 0.90 22.30
N ARG A 172 13.99 1.43 21.15
CA ARG A 172 13.08 1.78 20.05
C ARG A 172 12.70 0.55 19.25
N TYR A 173 11.49 0.57 18.71
CA TYR A 173 11.03 -0.44 17.77
C TYR A 173 10.07 0.17 16.76
N ARG A 174 9.96 -0.52 15.62
CA ARG A 174 8.99 -0.24 14.58
C ARG A 174 8.63 -1.55 13.90
N VAL A 175 7.35 -1.77 13.67
CA VAL A 175 6.82 -2.95 13.01
C VAL A 175 5.75 -2.53 12.00
N THR A 176 5.85 -3.05 10.78
CA THR A 176 4.84 -2.82 9.74
C THR A 176 3.71 -3.84 9.92
N LEU A 177 2.49 -3.36 10.06
CA LEU A 177 1.28 -4.15 10.27
C LEU A 177 0.15 -3.59 9.43
N ALA A 178 -0.76 -4.45 8.96
CA ALA A 178 -1.97 -4.00 8.27
C ALA A 178 -2.85 -3.16 9.21
N ALA A 179 -3.81 -2.43 8.65
CA ALA A 179 -4.81 -1.74 9.45
C ALA A 179 -5.66 -2.77 10.21
N GLY A 180 -5.84 -2.55 11.52
CA GLY A 180 -6.52 -3.51 12.38
C GLY A 180 -6.28 -3.27 13.86
N ARG A 181 -6.96 -4.05 14.70
CA ARG A 181 -6.76 -4.07 16.15
C ARG A 181 -5.77 -5.16 16.52
N TYR A 182 -4.81 -4.79 17.37
CA TYR A 182 -3.71 -5.65 17.80
C TYR A 182 -3.54 -5.62 19.31
N THR A 183 -3.04 -6.72 19.84
CA THR A 183 -2.53 -6.82 21.20
C THR A 183 -1.01 -6.89 21.14
N VAL A 184 -0.35 -5.91 21.75
CA VAL A 184 1.10 -5.92 21.97
C VAL A 184 1.35 -6.74 23.23
N LEU A 185 2.00 -7.89 23.07
CA LEU A 185 2.41 -8.81 24.13
C LEU A 185 3.92 -8.69 24.35
N PRO A 186 4.36 -8.02 25.42
CA PRO A 186 5.75 -8.02 25.82
C PRO A 186 6.12 -9.39 26.44
N LEU A 187 7.22 -9.99 26.00
CA LEU A 187 7.71 -11.25 26.58
C LEU A 187 8.60 -10.97 27.79
N ASN A 188 8.48 -11.83 28.81
CA ASN A 188 9.39 -11.82 29.94
C ASN A 188 10.67 -12.60 29.62
N PRO A 189 11.81 -12.29 30.26
CA PRO A 189 13.00 -13.10 30.14
C PRO A 189 12.73 -14.56 30.59
N PRO A 190 13.26 -15.57 29.88
CA PRO A 190 13.05 -16.96 30.22
C PRO A 190 13.47 -17.27 31.67
N GLY A 191 12.57 -17.91 32.43
CA GLY A 191 12.83 -18.30 33.81
C GLY A 191 12.87 -17.15 34.82
N GLN A 192 12.50 -15.92 34.44
CA GLN A 192 12.44 -14.78 35.36
C GLN A 192 11.03 -14.21 35.49
N GLN A 193 10.68 -13.81 36.72
CA GLN A 193 9.42 -13.11 37.01
C GLN A 193 9.47 -11.63 36.63
N PHE A 194 10.67 -11.05 36.63
CA PHE A 194 10.95 -9.65 36.32
C PHE A 194 12.16 -9.54 35.37
N PRO A 195 12.31 -8.43 34.63
CA PRO A 195 11.30 -7.40 34.44
C PRO A 195 10.06 -7.93 33.72
N ARG A 196 8.88 -7.36 34.01
CA ARG A 196 7.59 -7.75 33.39
C ARG A 196 6.81 -6.54 32.91
N ALA A 197 6.06 -6.69 31.83
CA ALA A 197 5.13 -5.67 31.34
C ALA A 197 3.75 -6.28 31.07
N SER A 198 2.72 -5.44 31.13
CA SER A 198 1.36 -5.83 30.77
C SER A 198 1.14 -5.74 29.26
N THR A 199 0.21 -6.55 28.75
CA THR A 199 -0.26 -6.44 27.36
C THR A 199 -0.96 -5.11 27.13
N THR A 200 -0.74 -4.51 25.96
CA THR A 200 -1.38 -3.24 25.57
C THR A 200 -2.16 -3.42 24.27
N GLU A 201 -3.38 -2.89 24.20
CA GLU A 201 -4.15 -2.85 22.95
C GLU A 201 -3.72 -1.67 22.08
N ALA A 202 -3.66 -1.88 20.77
CA ALA A 202 -3.35 -0.86 19.78
C ALA A 202 -4.27 -1.00 18.57
N THR A 203 -4.65 0.13 17.97
CA THR A 203 -5.44 0.15 16.73
C THR A 203 -4.62 0.84 15.64
N VAL A 204 -4.20 0.08 14.64
CA VAL A 204 -3.44 0.57 13.49
C VAL A 204 -4.41 1.08 12.44
N THR A 205 -4.27 2.35 12.06
CA THR A 205 -5.02 2.95 10.94
C THR A 205 -4.18 2.86 9.67
N SER A 206 -4.83 2.59 8.54
CA SER A 206 -4.16 2.50 7.25
C SER A 206 -3.39 3.78 6.93
N GLY A 207 -2.15 3.63 6.46
CA GLY A 207 -1.20 4.69 6.15
C GLY A 207 -0.55 5.37 7.35
N SER A 208 -0.67 4.83 8.57
CA SER A 208 -0.14 5.46 9.77
C SER A 208 0.52 4.47 10.73
N PHE A 209 1.49 4.97 11.50
CA PHE A 209 2.08 4.25 12.62
C PHE A 209 1.44 4.71 13.93
N THR A 210 1.01 3.75 14.75
CA THR A 210 0.47 4.01 16.09
C THR A 210 1.59 3.88 17.10
N THR A 211 1.82 4.93 17.89
CA THR A 211 2.86 4.90 18.92
C THR A 211 2.35 4.21 20.19
N VAL A 212 3.04 3.14 20.59
CA VAL A 212 2.77 2.37 21.81
C VAL A 212 4.07 2.26 22.61
N ASN A 213 4.15 2.96 23.73
CA ASN A 213 5.27 2.82 24.65
C ASN A 213 5.00 1.70 25.64
N VAL A 214 5.99 0.84 25.86
CA VAL A 214 5.88 -0.31 26.78
C VAL A 214 6.81 -0.08 27.95
N SER A 215 6.25 -0.06 29.17
CA SER A 215 7.03 0.05 30.40
C SER A 215 7.08 -1.31 31.10
N TYR A 216 8.30 -1.78 31.34
CA TYR A 216 8.59 -2.97 32.13
C TYR A 216 8.83 -2.59 33.60
N ASP A 217 8.08 -3.19 34.51
CA ASP A 217 8.36 -3.16 35.96
C ASP A 217 9.62 -4.00 36.22
N SER A 218 10.65 -3.37 36.78
CA SER A 218 11.90 -4.03 37.16
C SER A 218 11.77 -4.96 38.37
N GLY A 219 10.68 -4.84 39.14
CA GLY A 219 10.50 -5.52 40.42
C GLY A 219 11.20 -4.82 41.60
N ILE A 220 11.98 -3.77 41.34
CA ILE A 220 12.59 -2.97 42.41
C ILE A 220 11.48 -2.19 43.12
N ARG A 221 11.45 -2.28 44.44
CA ARG A 221 10.58 -1.46 45.30
C ARG A 221 11.47 -0.40 45.93
N THR A 222 11.31 0.86 45.52
CA THR A 222 11.90 1.97 46.25
C THR A 222 11.20 2.07 47.61
N ALA A 223 11.95 2.41 48.66
CA ALA A 223 11.32 2.93 49.86
C ALA A 223 10.68 4.28 49.49
N GLN A 224 9.37 4.41 49.66
CA GLN A 224 8.70 5.72 49.63
C GLN A 224 9.09 6.53 50.87
#